data_AF-A0A2K8WQ91-F1
#
_entry.id   AF-A0A2K8WQ91-F1
#
_cell.length_a   1.000
_cell.length_b   1.000
_cell.length_c   1.000
_cell.angle_alpha   90.00
_cell.angle_beta   90.00
_cell.angle_gamma   90.00
#
_symmetry.space_group_name_H-M   'P 1'
#
loop_
_entity.id
_entity.type
_entity.pdbx_description
1 polymer ?
#
loop_
_entity_poly.entity_id
_entity_poly.type
_entity_poly.pdbx_seq_one_letter_code
_entity_poly.pdbx_strand_id
1 'polypeptide(L)'
;MPKIVQFTHPGAEHKPDNNNRNHKSWNTGGHKRKFLLTKGKYVVENNLKEAALLFWGEWEPPSSVRELESHPTKFFPQWLHKPYLPSVLPQSSEYQQSYQNTDPCVFNGQFKYFVCKQFKAKNKSLTPLAKLEKGSLILFGSTGYQNTKDAFFQLDTVFVVSNYLEYDISDPNALANAGLGAYRNYVFKMAFPNPVNFSLKLRLYFGATFQNSIEGMYSYSPSQLWNNQTEGFPRVALRDMDFITNNLNAAPKVTEVSTRTVVEFWKRIREISRKNGCVEGINFTY
;
A
#
# COMPACT_ATOMS: atom_id res chain seq x y z
N MET A 1 -3.55 23.29 0.42
CA MET A 1 -3.80 22.74 1.78
C MET A 1 -3.61 21.22 1.73
N PRO A 2 -3.26 20.56 2.85
CA PRO A 2 -3.16 19.11 2.87
C PRO A 2 -4.54 18.44 2.69
N LYS A 3 -4.51 17.18 2.27
CA LYS A 3 -5.73 16.39 2.00
C LYS A 3 -5.74 15.13 2.86
N ILE A 4 -6.93 14.69 3.25
CA ILE A 4 -7.19 13.32 3.73
C ILE A 4 -7.81 12.54 2.57
N VAL A 5 -7.21 11.40 2.25
CA VAL A 5 -7.61 10.54 1.14
C VAL A 5 -8.01 9.17 1.68
N GLN A 6 -9.26 8.77 1.48
CA GLN A 6 -9.67 7.38 1.61
C GLN A 6 -9.47 6.69 0.27
N PHE A 7 -8.49 5.80 0.20
CA PHE A 7 -8.09 5.09 -1.01
C PHE A 7 -8.56 3.64 -0.95
N THR A 8 -9.64 3.31 -1.66
CA THR A 8 -10.19 1.96 -1.81
C THR A 8 -9.63 1.20 -3.01
N HIS A 9 -9.03 0.03 -2.80
CA HIS A 9 -8.68 -0.97 -3.83
C HIS A 9 -9.61 -2.19 -3.74
N PRO A 10 -9.56 -3.12 -4.71
CA PRO A 10 -10.13 -4.44 -4.53
C PRO A 10 -9.62 -5.12 -3.25
N GLY A 11 -10.55 -5.59 -2.43
CA GLY A 11 -10.24 -6.16 -1.11
C GLY A 11 -9.97 -7.66 -1.09
N ALA A 12 -10.04 -8.34 -2.24
CA ALA A 12 -9.85 -9.79 -2.31
C ALA A 12 -8.42 -10.18 -1.90
N GLU A 13 -8.28 -11.35 -1.29
CA GLU A 13 -6.98 -11.92 -0.92
C GLU A 13 -6.35 -12.64 -2.13
N HIS A 14 -5.02 -12.52 -2.26
CA HIS A 14 -4.26 -13.37 -3.16
C HIS A 14 -4.26 -14.82 -2.65
N LYS A 15 -4.28 -15.75 -3.59
CA LYS A 15 -4.12 -17.19 -3.37
C LYS A 15 -2.80 -17.64 -3.99
N PRO A 16 -2.25 -18.79 -3.58
CA PRO A 16 -1.14 -19.40 -4.30
C PRO A 16 -1.55 -19.71 -5.76
N ASP A 17 -0.57 -20.04 -6.59
CA ASP A 17 -0.82 -20.46 -7.95
C ASP A 17 -1.48 -21.85 -7.99
N ASN A 18 -2.35 -22.07 -8.96
CA ASN A 18 -3.12 -23.32 -9.06
C ASN A 18 -2.23 -24.57 -9.10
N ASN A 19 -1.07 -24.47 -9.73
CA ASN A 19 -0.12 -25.57 -9.91
C ASN A 19 0.97 -25.62 -8.82
N ASN A 20 1.00 -24.64 -7.91
CA ASN A 20 1.97 -24.61 -6.82
C ASN A 20 1.37 -23.92 -5.58
N ARG A 21 0.86 -24.74 -4.65
CA ARG A 21 0.22 -24.25 -3.41
C ARG A 21 1.16 -23.52 -2.45
N ASN A 22 2.48 -23.63 -2.65
CA ASN A 22 3.48 -23.02 -1.79
C ASN A 22 4.09 -21.76 -2.40
N HIS A 23 3.56 -21.30 -3.53
CA HIS A 23 4.13 -20.19 -4.27
C HIS A 23 3.07 -19.32 -4.91
N LYS A 24 3.38 -18.05 -5.02
CA LYS A 24 2.64 -17.11 -5.85
C LYS A 24 3.62 -16.44 -6.79
N SER A 25 3.45 -16.67 -8.08
CA SER A 25 4.15 -15.96 -9.15
C SER A 25 3.73 -14.49 -9.20
N TRP A 26 4.47 -13.73 -9.97
CA TRP A 26 4.16 -12.33 -10.20
C TRP A 26 2.74 -12.17 -10.71
N ASN A 27 1.98 -11.26 -10.11
CA ASN A 27 0.60 -11.05 -10.52
C ASN A 27 0.51 -10.43 -11.91
N THR A 28 -0.33 -11.03 -12.76
CA THR A 28 -0.69 -10.53 -14.09
C THR A 28 -2.18 -10.20 -14.20
N GLY A 29 -2.97 -10.52 -13.16
CA GLY A 29 -4.39 -10.21 -13.07
C GLY A 29 -4.67 -8.92 -12.32
N GLY A 30 -5.90 -8.73 -11.85
CA GLY A 30 -6.24 -7.57 -11.02
C GLY A 30 -5.51 -7.58 -9.68
N HIS A 31 -5.21 -6.39 -9.15
CA HIS A 31 -4.63 -6.21 -7.81
C HIS A 31 -5.48 -6.87 -6.73
N LYS A 32 -4.80 -7.49 -5.75
CA LYS A 32 -5.40 -8.07 -4.55
C LYS A 32 -4.51 -7.78 -3.34
N ARG A 33 -4.88 -8.30 -2.18
CA ARG A 33 -4.16 -8.10 -0.91
C ARG A 33 -3.45 -9.35 -0.49
N LYS A 34 -2.26 -9.19 0.08
CA LYS A 34 -1.49 -10.27 0.70
C LYS A 34 -1.38 -10.01 2.18
N PHE A 35 -1.50 -11.06 2.96
CA PHE A 35 -1.06 -11.07 4.35
C PHE A 35 0.41 -11.49 4.38
N LEU A 36 1.27 -10.59 4.83
CA LEU A 36 2.71 -10.63 4.59
C LEU A 36 3.45 -10.87 5.91
N LEU A 37 4.46 -11.75 5.87
CA LEU A 37 5.44 -11.93 6.94
C LEU A 37 6.81 -11.48 6.46
N THR A 38 7.35 -10.44 7.09
CA THR A 38 8.69 -9.92 6.78
C THR A 38 9.44 -9.45 8.02
N LYS A 39 10.75 -9.24 7.89
CA LYS A 39 11.49 -8.46 8.89
C LYS A 39 11.22 -6.97 8.67
N GLY A 40 11.08 -6.22 9.75
CA GLY A 40 10.93 -4.77 9.71
C GLY A 40 11.20 -4.15 11.07
N LYS A 41 10.84 -2.87 11.20
CA LYS A 41 10.88 -2.13 12.46
C LYS A 41 9.47 -1.78 12.90
N TYR A 42 9.26 -1.65 14.20
CA TYR A 42 8.02 -1.14 14.75
C TYR A 42 8.29 -0.10 15.84
N VAL A 43 7.32 0.78 16.04
CA VAL A 43 7.40 1.85 17.05
C VAL A 43 6.79 1.38 18.36
N VAL A 44 7.57 1.46 19.45
CA VAL A 44 7.10 1.21 20.82
C VAL A 44 7.72 2.26 21.74
N GLU A 45 6.90 2.96 22.54
CA GLU A 45 7.38 3.99 23.47
C GLU A 45 8.34 5.01 22.81
N ASN A 46 8.01 5.44 21.58
CA ASN A 46 8.84 6.33 20.76
C ASN A 46 10.24 5.81 20.38
N ASN A 47 10.48 4.51 20.53
CA ASN A 47 11.69 3.83 20.09
C ASN A 47 11.38 2.87 18.95
N LEU A 48 12.40 2.59 18.13
CA LEU A 48 12.30 1.56 17.10
C LEU A 48 12.84 0.24 17.62
N LYS A 49 12.08 -0.82 17.41
CA LYS A 49 12.52 -2.20 17.63
C LYS A 49 12.43 -2.98 16.33
N GLU A 50 13.32 -3.94 16.15
CA GLU A 50 13.31 -4.85 15.01
C GLU A 50 12.58 -6.14 15.38
N ALA A 51 11.76 -6.64 14.46
CA ALA A 51 11.07 -7.92 14.63
C ALA A 51 10.65 -8.48 13.27
N ALA A 52 10.24 -9.75 13.27
CA ALA A 52 9.39 -10.27 12.22
C ALA A 52 7.96 -9.76 12.45
N LEU A 53 7.35 -9.19 11.42
CA LEU A 53 6.06 -8.52 11.46
C LEU A 53 5.10 -9.17 10.46
N LEU A 54 3.85 -9.30 10.90
CA LEU A 54 2.70 -9.64 10.08
C LEU A 54 1.93 -8.38 9.73
N PHE A 55 1.51 -8.21 8.48
CA PHE A 55 0.65 -7.10 8.07
C PHE A 55 -0.09 -7.38 6.77
N TRP A 56 -1.14 -6.60 6.49
CA TRP A 56 -1.81 -6.61 5.20
C TRP A 56 -1.21 -5.54 4.29
N GLY A 57 -0.95 -5.89 3.04
CA GLY A 57 -0.42 -4.95 2.07
C GLY A 57 -0.57 -5.42 0.62
N GLU A 58 -0.02 -4.63 -0.28
CA GLU A 58 0.13 -4.98 -1.68
C GLU A 58 1.56 -5.48 -1.93
N TRP A 59 1.69 -6.58 -2.67
CA TRP A 59 2.96 -7.10 -3.16
C TRP A 59 2.69 -7.96 -4.40
N GLU A 60 3.00 -7.39 -5.55
CA GLU A 60 2.76 -8.03 -6.84
C GLU A 60 3.87 -8.98 -7.30
N PRO A 61 5.16 -8.79 -6.95
CA PRO A 61 6.19 -9.78 -7.25
C PRO A 61 5.96 -11.12 -6.55
N PRO A 62 6.81 -12.12 -6.85
CA PRO A 62 6.68 -13.44 -6.28
C PRO A 62 6.74 -13.48 -4.75
N SER A 63 6.12 -14.50 -4.17
CA SER A 63 6.17 -14.78 -2.74
C SER A 63 6.09 -16.27 -2.48
N SER A 64 6.81 -16.76 -1.47
CA SER A 64 6.51 -18.07 -0.90
C SER A 64 5.20 -17.99 -0.13
N VAL A 65 4.39 -19.04 -0.18
CA VAL A 65 3.05 -19.06 0.39
C VAL A 65 2.91 -20.28 1.29
N ARG A 66 2.18 -20.13 2.40
CA ARG A 66 1.59 -21.27 3.11
C ARG A 66 0.19 -20.91 3.56
N GLU A 67 -0.62 -21.94 3.77
CA GLU A 67 -1.93 -21.78 4.39
C GLU A 67 -1.80 -21.52 5.90
N LEU A 68 -2.73 -20.76 6.45
CA LEU A 68 -2.93 -20.59 7.89
C LEU A 68 -3.93 -21.62 8.39
N GLU A 69 -3.75 -22.13 9.60
CA GLU A 69 -4.56 -23.23 10.14
C GLU A 69 -5.96 -22.75 10.56
N SER A 70 -6.06 -21.49 11.01
CA SER A 70 -7.30 -20.89 11.50
C SER A 70 -7.59 -19.58 10.77
N HIS A 71 -8.87 -19.37 10.44
CA HIS A 71 -9.40 -18.14 9.85
C HIS A 71 -10.85 -17.95 10.33
N PRO A 72 -11.04 -17.47 11.58
CA PRO A 72 -12.34 -17.48 12.27
C PRO A 72 -13.47 -16.75 11.54
N THR A 73 -13.12 -15.77 10.70
CA THR A 73 -14.09 -15.06 9.86
C THR A 73 -13.52 -14.84 8.47
N LYS A 74 -14.38 -14.46 7.52
CA LYS A 74 -13.97 -14.12 6.14
C LYS A 74 -12.97 -12.96 6.01
N PHE A 75 -12.71 -12.22 7.09
CA PHE A 75 -11.76 -11.10 7.10
C PHE A 75 -10.36 -11.50 7.57
N PHE A 76 -10.23 -12.68 8.16
CA PHE A 76 -8.94 -13.25 8.48
C PHE A 76 -8.28 -13.78 7.20
N PRO A 77 -6.95 -13.68 7.11
CA PRO A 77 -6.22 -14.21 5.96
C PRO A 77 -6.26 -15.73 5.96
N GLN A 78 -6.31 -16.30 4.77
CA GLN A 78 -6.10 -17.73 4.55
C GLN A 78 -4.64 -18.05 4.24
N TRP A 79 -3.91 -17.09 3.65
CA TRP A 79 -2.59 -17.33 3.09
C TRP A 79 -1.55 -16.40 3.69
N LEU A 80 -0.47 -16.98 4.21
CA LEU A 80 0.70 -16.23 4.64
C LEU A 80 1.74 -16.17 3.52
N HIS A 81 2.05 -14.94 3.10
CA HIS A 81 3.02 -14.66 2.05
C HIS A 81 4.35 -14.19 2.63
N LYS A 82 5.46 -14.78 2.20
CA LYS A 82 6.81 -14.26 2.38
C LYS A 82 7.29 -13.68 1.05
N PRO A 83 7.29 -12.34 0.89
CA PRO A 83 7.71 -11.71 -0.36
C PRO A 83 9.19 -11.98 -0.62
N TYR A 84 9.58 -12.01 -1.89
CA TYR A 84 10.97 -11.99 -2.32
C TYR A 84 11.05 -11.42 -3.73
N LEU A 85 12.21 -10.85 -4.09
CA LEU A 85 12.46 -10.38 -5.44
C LEU A 85 13.34 -11.40 -6.19
N PRO A 86 12.95 -11.85 -7.40
CA PRO A 86 13.80 -12.75 -8.17
C PRO A 86 15.07 -12.02 -8.63
N SER A 87 16.17 -12.77 -8.75
CA SER A 87 17.47 -12.24 -9.20
C SER A 87 17.40 -11.67 -10.63
N VAL A 88 16.55 -12.25 -11.46
CA VAL A 88 16.21 -11.76 -12.80
C VAL A 88 14.75 -11.32 -12.79
N LEU A 89 14.52 -10.03 -12.99
CA LEU A 89 13.18 -9.49 -13.11
C LEU A 89 12.61 -9.86 -14.48
N PRO A 90 11.33 -10.24 -14.55
CA PRO A 90 10.72 -10.51 -15.84
C PRO A 90 10.63 -9.23 -16.66
N GLN A 91 10.58 -9.36 -17.98
CA GLN A 91 10.30 -8.23 -18.88
C GLN A 91 8.80 -8.24 -19.18
N SER A 92 8.15 -7.08 -19.06
CA SER A 92 6.77 -6.91 -19.46
C SER A 92 6.73 -6.57 -20.96
N SER A 93 5.99 -7.34 -21.76
CA SER A 93 5.84 -7.15 -23.21
C SER A 93 4.42 -6.70 -23.59
N GLU A 94 4.26 -6.04 -24.73
CA GLU A 94 3.00 -5.41 -25.20
C GLU A 94 1.84 -6.39 -25.44
N TYR A 95 2.13 -7.67 -25.61
CA TYR A 95 1.11 -8.67 -25.95
C TYR A 95 1.05 -9.76 -24.88
N GLN A 96 -0.05 -9.71 -24.13
CA GLN A 96 -0.52 -10.65 -23.11
C GLN A 96 0.17 -10.61 -21.74
N GLN A 97 -0.62 -10.14 -20.74
CA GLN A 97 -0.36 -10.20 -19.30
C GLN A 97 0.82 -9.35 -18.81
N SER A 98 0.65 -8.03 -18.84
CA SER A 98 1.55 -7.10 -18.15
C SER A 98 1.59 -7.43 -16.65
N TYR A 99 2.79 -7.62 -16.13
CA TYR A 99 3.02 -7.74 -14.69
C TYR A 99 2.50 -6.51 -13.95
N GLN A 100 1.81 -6.72 -12.83
CA GLN A 100 1.30 -5.63 -11.99
C GLN A 100 2.43 -4.98 -11.18
N ASN A 101 2.32 -3.67 -10.96
CA ASN A 101 3.21 -2.93 -10.08
C ASN A 101 2.72 -2.95 -8.64
N THR A 102 3.61 -2.86 -7.64
CA THR A 102 3.21 -2.73 -6.23
C THR A 102 3.03 -1.27 -5.83
N ASP A 103 1.81 -0.86 -5.43
CA ASP A 103 1.51 0.52 -5.06
C ASP A 103 0.37 0.64 -4.01
N PRO A 104 0.63 1.12 -2.78
CA PRO A 104 1.89 1.68 -2.31
C PRO A 104 2.93 0.58 -2.05
N CYS A 105 4.21 0.95 -2.16
CA CYS A 105 5.32 0.10 -1.78
C CYS A 105 5.85 0.49 -0.41
N VAL A 106 5.80 -0.45 0.53
CA VAL A 106 6.19 -0.24 1.93
C VAL A 106 7.58 -0.79 2.28
N PHE A 107 8.29 -1.31 1.28
CA PHE A 107 9.54 -2.04 1.48
C PHE A 107 10.79 -1.20 1.19
N ASN A 108 11.89 -1.61 1.81
CA ASN A 108 13.24 -1.08 1.63
C ASN A 108 13.32 0.44 1.84
N GLY A 109 13.08 0.83 3.09
CA GLY A 109 13.18 2.20 3.57
C GLY A 109 11.86 2.95 3.52
N GLN A 110 11.89 4.16 2.98
CA GLN A 110 10.73 5.06 2.94
C GLN A 110 9.61 4.48 2.07
N PHE A 111 8.37 4.58 2.53
CA PHE A 111 7.20 4.16 1.76
C PHE A 111 7.07 5.02 0.51
N LYS A 112 6.60 4.42 -0.59
CA LYS A 112 6.47 5.08 -1.89
C LYS A 112 5.07 4.86 -2.46
N TYR A 113 4.52 5.89 -3.10
CA TYR A 113 3.25 5.83 -3.83
C TYR A 113 3.44 6.42 -5.23
N PHE A 114 3.18 5.65 -6.28
CA PHE A 114 3.73 5.89 -7.61
C PHE A 114 2.73 6.38 -8.67
N VAL A 115 1.64 5.66 -8.89
CA VAL A 115 0.81 5.87 -10.10
C VAL A 115 -0.67 5.62 -9.90
N CYS A 116 -1.06 4.69 -9.01
CA CYS A 116 -2.42 4.18 -8.96
C CYS A 116 -3.44 5.32 -8.77
N LYS A 117 -4.34 5.50 -9.75
CA LYS A 117 -5.38 6.54 -9.77
C LYS A 117 -4.88 7.98 -9.75
N GLN A 118 -3.62 8.25 -10.05
CA GLN A 118 -3.12 9.63 -10.24
C GLN A 118 -3.62 10.25 -11.55
N PHE A 119 -4.01 9.43 -12.53
CA PHE A 119 -4.56 9.89 -13.79
C PHE A 119 -5.69 9.00 -14.28
N LYS A 120 -6.45 9.51 -15.25
CA LYS A 120 -7.47 8.79 -15.98
C LYS A 120 -6.97 8.58 -17.41
N ALA A 121 -6.65 7.33 -17.76
CA ALA A 121 -6.08 7.01 -19.07
C ALA A 121 -6.98 7.44 -20.24
N LYS A 122 -8.31 7.24 -20.11
CA LYS A 122 -9.29 7.53 -21.17
C LYS A 122 -9.25 8.98 -21.67
N ASN A 123 -9.08 9.95 -20.78
CA ASN A 123 -9.08 11.37 -21.10
C ASN A 123 -7.71 12.03 -20.84
N LYS A 124 -6.67 11.24 -20.57
CA LYS A 124 -5.29 11.68 -20.35
C LYS A 124 -5.19 12.81 -19.31
N SER A 125 -6.02 12.77 -18.26
CA SER A 125 -6.13 13.86 -17.30
C SER A 125 -5.69 13.44 -15.90
N LEU A 126 -5.10 14.39 -15.17
CA LEU A 126 -4.74 14.20 -13.77
C LEU A 126 -5.97 14.11 -12.87
N THR A 127 -5.84 13.36 -11.79
CA THR A 127 -6.80 13.35 -10.67
C THR A 127 -6.24 14.18 -9.50
N PRO A 128 -7.05 14.43 -8.44
CA PRO A 128 -6.54 15.08 -7.24
C PRO A 128 -5.38 14.34 -6.55
N LEU A 129 -5.19 13.05 -6.81
CA LEU A 129 -4.11 12.24 -6.26
C LEU A 129 -2.75 12.54 -6.90
N ALA A 130 -2.72 13.17 -8.08
CA ALA A 130 -1.48 13.69 -8.68
C ALA A 130 -1.08 15.07 -8.12
N LYS A 131 -1.86 15.61 -7.15
CA LYS A 131 -1.70 16.97 -6.61
C LYS A 131 -1.79 16.96 -5.08
N LEU A 132 -1.18 15.97 -4.44
CA LEU A 132 -1.10 15.89 -2.99
C LEU A 132 0.10 16.70 -2.50
N GLU A 133 -0.12 17.48 -1.46
CA GLU A 133 0.91 18.32 -0.85
C GLU A 133 1.52 17.63 0.37
N LYS A 134 2.71 18.07 0.78
CA LYS A 134 3.35 17.66 2.03
C LYS A 134 2.38 17.78 3.20
N GLY A 135 2.34 16.77 4.07
CA GLY A 135 1.40 16.66 5.18
C GLY A 135 0.03 16.10 4.81
N SER A 136 -0.24 15.76 3.53
CA SER A 136 -1.45 15.01 3.17
C SER A 136 -1.39 13.58 3.71
N LEU A 137 -2.55 13.04 4.07
CA LEU A 137 -2.72 11.69 4.60
C LEU A 137 -3.51 10.83 3.61
N ILE A 138 -3.00 9.66 3.28
CA ILE A 138 -3.65 8.66 2.44
C ILE A 138 -3.85 7.40 3.29
N LEU A 139 -5.08 6.91 3.31
CA LEU A 139 -5.46 5.65 3.94
C LEU A 139 -5.75 4.63 2.84
N PHE A 140 -4.82 3.71 2.62
CA PHE A 140 -4.99 2.61 1.67
C PHE A 140 -5.73 1.46 2.32
N GLY A 141 -6.68 0.88 1.61
CA GLY A 141 -7.53 -0.17 2.15
C GLY A 141 -8.56 -0.69 1.15
N SER A 142 -9.55 -1.41 1.68
CA SER A 142 -10.72 -1.87 0.91
C SER A 142 -12.01 -1.77 1.71
N THR A 143 -13.15 -2.00 1.06
CA THR A 143 -14.45 -2.00 1.72
C THR A 143 -14.84 -3.43 2.13
N GLY A 144 -14.97 -3.66 3.44
CA GLY A 144 -15.58 -4.87 3.98
C GLY A 144 -17.11 -4.80 3.88
N TYR A 145 -17.77 -5.93 3.62
CA TYR A 145 -19.23 -5.99 3.39
C TYR A 145 -19.77 -4.95 2.39
N GLN A 146 -19.03 -4.70 1.29
CA GLN A 146 -19.43 -3.73 0.27
C GLN A 146 -20.86 -3.97 -0.23
N ASN A 147 -21.58 -2.88 -0.53
CA ASN A 147 -22.98 -2.88 -0.97
C ASN A 147 -23.98 -3.40 0.09
N THR A 148 -23.62 -3.34 1.37
CA THR A 148 -24.52 -3.64 2.49
C THR A 148 -24.53 -2.51 3.52
N LYS A 149 -25.50 -2.54 4.43
CA LYS A 149 -25.60 -1.58 5.55
C LYS A 149 -24.45 -1.71 6.55
N ASP A 150 -23.82 -2.88 6.63
CA ASP A 150 -22.76 -3.19 7.60
C ASP A 150 -21.35 -2.91 7.04
N ALA A 151 -21.28 -2.25 5.87
CA ALA A 151 -20.05 -1.90 5.19
C ALA A 151 -19.11 -1.09 6.08
N PHE A 152 -17.81 -1.27 5.89
CA PHE A 152 -16.78 -0.52 6.61
C PHE A 152 -15.48 -0.49 5.83
N PHE A 153 -14.58 0.43 6.19
CA PHE A 153 -13.27 0.50 5.56
C PHE A 153 -12.26 -0.36 6.33
N GLN A 154 -11.56 -1.22 5.62
CA GLN A 154 -10.48 -2.07 6.10
C GLN A 154 -9.14 -1.40 5.75
N LEU A 155 -8.42 -0.91 6.75
CA LEU A 155 -7.16 -0.20 6.59
C LEU A 155 -5.98 -1.18 6.42
N ASP A 156 -5.22 -0.97 5.35
CA ASP A 156 -3.98 -1.70 5.03
C ASP A 156 -2.73 -0.87 5.39
N THR A 157 -2.73 0.41 5.02
CA THR A 157 -1.54 1.27 5.11
C THR A 157 -1.92 2.72 5.30
N VAL A 158 -1.22 3.37 6.23
CA VAL A 158 -1.29 4.81 6.50
C VAL A 158 -0.09 5.46 5.83
N PHE A 159 -0.33 6.40 4.92
CA PHE A 159 0.73 7.07 4.18
C PHE A 159 0.64 8.58 4.37
N VAL A 160 1.68 9.19 4.91
CA VAL A 160 1.79 10.63 5.10
C VAL A 160 2.73 11.18 4.05
N VAL A 161 2.27 12.06 3.17
CA VAL A 161 3.12 12.63 2.10
C VAL A 161 4.18 13.54 2.71
N SER A 162 5.46 13.24 2.47
CA SER A 162 6.60 14.06 2.93
C SER A 162 7.18 14.93 1.81
N ASN A 163 7.42 14.33 0.65
CA ASN A 163 7.88 14.98 -0.58
C ASN A 163 7.46 14.14 -1.79
N TYR A 164 7.80 14.63 -2.98
CA TYR A 164 7.57 13.92 -4.23
C TYR A 164 8.67 14.24 -5.26
N LEU A 165 8.80 13.36 -6.26
CA LEU A 165 9.50 13.65 -7.51
C LEU A 165 8.48 13.68 -8.63
N GLU A 166 8.50 14.74 -9.44
CA GLU A 166 7.71 14.80 -10.66
C GLU A 166 8.44 14.08 -11.79
N TYR A 167 7.69 13.33 -12.59
CA TYR A 167 8.20 12.60 -13.74
C TYR A 167 7.17 12.59 -14.86
N ASP A 168 7.62 12.48 -16.10
CA ASP A 168 6.75 12.34 -17.26
C ASP A 168 6.63 10.87 -17.66
N ILE A 169 5.41 10.38 -17.85
CA ILE A 169 5.18 8.98 -18.27
C ILE A 169 5.55 8.72 -19.73
N SER A 170 5.78 9.77 -20.54
CA SER A 170 6.32 9.62 -21.89
C SER A 170 7.83 9.42 -21.92
N ASP A 171 8.54 9.74 -20.83
CA ASP A 171 10.00 9.61 -20.76
C ASP A 171 10.39 8.17 -20.34
N PRO A 172 11.01 7.37 -21.23
CA PRO A 172 11.43 6.00 -20.89
C PRO A 172 12.53 5.96 -19.81
N ASN A 173 13.23 7.07 -19.59
CA ASN A 173 14.28 7.23 -18.58
C ASN A 173 13.80 7.95 -17.33
N ALA A 174 12.48 8.21 -17.21
CA ALA A 174 11.90 8.80 -16.02
C ALA A 174 12.39 8.08 -14.76
N LEU A 175 12.81 8.88 -13.77
CA LEU A 175 13.31 8.43 -12.46
C LEU A 175 14.60 7.57 -12.49
N ALA A 176 15.32 7.45 -13.62
CA ALA A 176 16.53 6.63 -13.71
C ALA A 176 17.62 7.07 -12.71
N ASN A 177 17.77 8.38 -12.51
CA ASN A 177 18.80 8.96 -11.63
C ASN A 177 18.28 9.28 -10.21
N ALA A 178 17.08 8.82 -9.85
CA ALA A 178 16.43 9.16 -8.58
C ALA A 178 16.88 8.30 -7.38
N GLY A 179 17.94 7.48 -7.53
CA GLY A 179 18.45 6.63 -6.44
C GLY A 179 17.46 5.55 -5.98
N LEU A 180 16.53 5.11 -6.84
CA LEU A 180 15.46 4.17 -6.47
C LEU A 180 15.90 2.70 -6.38
N GLY A 181 17.14 2.38 -6.76
CA GLY A 181 17.64 1.00 -6.77
C GLY A 181 16.72 0.06 -7.55
N ALA A 182 16.45 -1.13 -6.99
CA ALA A 182 15.59 -2.12 -7.63
C ALA A 182 14.12 -1.67 -7.78
N TYR A 183 13.65 -0.71 -6.98
CA TYR A 183 12.26 -0.23 -6.99
C TYR A 183 11.78 0.21 -8.37
N ARG A 184 12.62 0.96 -9.10
CA ARG A 184 12.28 1.40 -10.46
C ARG A 184 12.00 0.21 -11.37
N ASN A 185 12.75 -0.89 -11.23
CA ASN A 185 12.63 -2.01 -12.13
C ASN A 185 11.40 -2.88 -11.87
N TYR A 186 10.96 -3.06 -10.61
CA TYR A 186 9.77 -3.88 -10.30
C TYR A 186 8.47 -3.09 -10.17
N VAL A 187 8.52 -1.75 -10.10
CA VAL A 187 7.32 -0.90 -10.05
C VAL A 187 7.15 -0.10 -11.33
N PHE A 188 8.09 0.80 -11.66
CA PHE A 188 7.95 1.69 -12.82
C PHE A 188 7.84 0.92 -14.13
N LYS A 189 8.80 0.02 -14.39
CA LYS A 189 8.83 -0.75 -15.66
C LYS A 189 7.67 -1.73 -15.80
N MET A 190 6.99 -2.07 -14.70
CA MET A 190 5.79 -2.92 -14.74
C MET A 190 4.54 -2.10 -15.06
N ALA A 191 4.43 -0.90 -14.48
CA ALA A 191 3.33 0.02 -14.76
C ALA A 191 3.42 0.65 -16.17
N PHE A 192 4.63 0.96 -16.62
CA PHE A 192 4.93 1.60 -17.90
C PHE A 192 6.03 0.82 -18.64
N PRO A 193 5.71 -0.38 -19.17
CA PRO A 193 6.69 -1.18 -19.90
C PRO A 193 7.17 -0.52 -21.19
N ASN A 194 6.29 0.28 -21.81
CA ASN A 194 6.59 1.10 -22.98
C ASN A 194 6.20 2.56 -22.69
N PRO A 195 6.96 3.53 -23.24
CA PRO A 195 6.62 4.94 -23.08
C PRO A 195 5.26 5.22 -23.74
N VAL A 196 4.43 6.00 -23.06
CA VAL A 196 3.18 6.46 -23.67
C VAL A 196 3.45 7.56 -24.69
N ASN A 197 2.62 7.64 -25.74
CA ASN A 197 2.77 8.63 -26.81
C ASN A 197 2.26 10.04 -26.46
N PHE A 198 2.08 10.35 -25.18
CA PHE A 198 1.62 11.66 -24.72
C PHE A 198 2.31 12.04 -23.42
N SER A 199 2.65 13.33 -23.28
CA SER A 199 3.22 13.86 -22.04
C SER A 199 2.14 13.97 -20.96
N LEU A 200 2.44 13.46 -19.76
CA LEU A 200 1.63 13.66 -18.58
C LEU A 200 2.51 13.56 -17.33
N LYS A 201 2.66 14.66 -16.61
CA LYS A 201 3.48 14.71 -15.40
C LYS A 201 2.74 14.12 -14.20
N LEU A 202 3.28 13.05 -13.65
CA LEU A 202 2.81 12.41 -12.41
C LEU A 202 3.81 12.64 -11.27
N ARG A 203 3.46 12.19 -10.06
CA ARG A 203 4.28 12.33 -8.86
C ARG A 203 4.59 10.97 -8.25
N LEU A 204 5.88 10.67 -8.07
CA LEU A 204 6.32 9.62 -7.15
C LEU A 204 6.35 10.25 -5.75
N TYR A 205 5.39 9.89 -4.91
CA TYR A 205 5.32 10.36 -3.53
C TYR A 205 6.16 9.50 -2.60
N PHE A 206 6.72 10.16 -1.60
CA PHE A 206 7.50 9.55 -0.55
C PHE A 206 6.83 9.79 0.81
N GLY A 207 6.70 8.73 1.59
CA GLY A 207 6.03 8.74 2.90
C GLY A 207 6.92 9.31 3.99
N ALA A 208 6.39 10.12 4.92
CA ALA A 208 7.15 10.57 6.07
C ALA A 208 7.64 9.38 6.91
N THR A 209 8.90 9.42 7.34
CA THR A 209 9.47 8.35 8.18
C THR A 209 9.30 8.69 9.66
N PHE A 210 9.49 7.70 10.54
CA PHE A 210 9.46 7.95 11.98
C PHE A 210 10.47 9.03 12.42
N GLN A 211 11.70 8.98 11.88
CA GLN A 211 12.75 9.97 12.15
C GLN A 211 12.46 11.34 11.54
N ASN A 212 11.92 11.36 10.32
CA ASN A 212 11.62 12.57 9.57
C ASN A 212 10.10 12.75 9.45
N SER A 213 9.45 12.82 10.61
CA SER A 213 7.99 12.96 10.72
C SER A 213 7.51 14.36 10.32
N ILE A 214 6.26 14.48 9.89
CA ILE A 214 5.59 15.76 9.61
C ILE A 214 4.62 16.03 10.75
N GLU A 215 4.91 17.01 11.60
CA GLU A 215 4.08 17.31 12.79
C GLU A 215 3.84 16.05 13.67
N GLY A 216 4.85 15.19 13.78
CA GLY A 216 4.77 13.90 14.48
C GLY A 216 4.09 12.77 13.70
N MET A 217 3.55 13.04 12.50
CA MET A 217 2.94 12.04 11.63
C MET A 217 3.97 11.34 10.75
N TYR A 218 3.80 10.03 10.57
CA TYR A 218 4.62 9.22 9.68
C TYR A 218 3.79 8.10 9.04
N SER A 219 4.32 7.54 7.95
CA SER A 219 3.72 6.40 7.25
C SER A 219 4.00 5.09 7.99
N TYR A 220 3.02 4.21 8.05
CA TYR A 220 3.15 2.88 8.64
C TYR A 220 2.07 1.94 8.10
N SER A 221 2.31 0.64 8.22
CA SER A 221 1.28 -0.39 8.02
C SER A 221 0.91 -0.99 9.38
N PRO A 222 -0.39 -1.02 9.78
CA PRO A 222 -0.80 -1.71 11.00
C PRO A 222 -0.30 -3.16 10.99
N SER A 223 0.53 -3.50 11.95
CA SER A 223 1.25 -4.77 11.98
C SER A 223 1.11 -5.48 13.33
N GLN A 224 1.28 -6.79 13.36
CA GLN A 224 1.46 -7.55 14.60
C GLN A 224 2.83 -8.24 14.60
N LEU A 225 3.37 -8.51 15.79
CA LEU A 225 4.61 -9.27 15.90
C LEU A 225 4.34 -10.73 15.53
N TRP A 226 5.28 -11.32 14.79
CA TRP A 226 5.29 -12.75 14.52
C TRP A 226 5.83 -13.50 15.73
N ASN A 227 5.01 -14.38 16.32
CA ASN A 227 5.36 -15.24 17.44
C ASN A 227 5.11 -16.74 17.12
N ASN A 228 5.24 -17.11 15.85
CA ASN A 228 4.93 -18.44 15.34
C ASN A 228 3.44 -18.82 15.45
N GLN A 229 2.54 -17.82 15.41
CA GLN A 229 1.10 -18.09 15.46
C GLN A 229 0.57 -18.81 14.20
N THR A 230 -0.43 -19.67 14.37
CA THR A 230 -1.05 -20.42 13.28
C THR A 230 -2.24 -19.70 12.63
N GLU A 231 -2.64 -18.56 13.21
CA GLU A 231 -3.70 -17.67 12.77
C GLU A 231 -3.14 -16.30 12.35
N GLY A 232 -3.76 -15.62 11.39
CA GLY A 232 -3.47 -14.22 11.07
C GLY A 232 -4.33 -13.24 11.86
N PHE A 233 -4.42 -11.99 11.40
CA PHE A 233 -5.35 -11.01 11.97
C PHE A 233 -6.08 -10.26 10.86
N PRO A 234 -7.32 -9.77 11.09
CA PRO A 234 -8.04 -9.01 10.08
C PRO A 234 -7.46 -7.60 9.97
N ARG A 235 -7.68 -6.96 8.83
CA ARG A 235 -7.37 -5.54 8.65
C ARG A 235 -8.11 -4.66 9.64
N VAL A 236 -7.50 -3.56 10.06
CA VAL A 236 -8.08 -2.64 11.04
C VAL A 236 -9.37 -2.04 10.47
N ALA A 237 -10.48 -2.28 11.15
CA ALA A 237 -11.79 -1.80 10.75
C ALA A 237 -12.01 -0.35 11.18
N LEU A 238 -12.29 0.53 10.23
CA LEU A 238 -12.69 1.92 10.46
C LEU A 238 -14.17 2.09 10.11
N ARG A 239 -14.95 2.53 11.11
CA ARG A 239 -16.41 2.72 11.01
C ARG A 239 -16.75 4.14 11.45
N ASP A 240 -17.64 4.78 10.71
CA ASP A 240 -18.31 6.03 11.11
C ASP A 240 -17.33 7.13 11.54
N MET A 241 -16.32 7.36 10.70
CA MET A 241 -15.31 8.40 10.90
C MET A 241 -15.50 9.54 9.90
N ASP A 242 -15.20 10.77 10.32
CA ASP A 242 -15.48 12.02 9.59
C ASP A 242 -15.04 12.00 8.11
N PHE A 243 -13.86 11.42 7.83
CA PHE A 243 -13.28 11.38 6.49
C PHE A 243 -13.42 10.01 5.80
N ILE A 244 -14.11 9.06 6.43
CA ILE A 244 -14.34 7.71 5.91
C ILE A 244 -15.80 7.56 5.50
N THR A 245 -16.00 7.19 4.24
CA THR A 245 -17.28 6.66 3.77
C THR A 245 -17.23 5.13 3.88
N ASN A 246 -18.07 4.57 4.74
CA ASN A 246 -18.11 3.14 5.05
C ASN A 246 -18.29 2.26 3.80
N ASN A 247 -19.18 2.66 2.88
CA ASN A 247 -19.47 1.95 1.65
C ASN A 247 -18.92 2.69 0.42
N LEU A 248 -17.65 3.11 0.50
CA LEU A 248 -17.01 3.79 -0.63
C LEU A 248 -16.75 2.79 -1.76
N ASN A 249 -17.13 3.17 -2.98
CA ASN A 249 -16.83 2.43 -4.20
C ASN A 249 -15.37 2.63 -4.63
N ALA A 250 -15.03 2.18 -5.84
CA ALA A 250 -13.65 2.18 -6.32
C ALA A 250 -13.03 3.58 -6.50
N ALA A 251 -13.80 4.67 -6.55
CA ALA A 251 -13.23 6.01 -6.65
C ALA A 251 -12.73 6.50 -5.28
N PRO A 252 -11.50 7.02 -5.16
CA PRO A 252 -10.98 7.53 -3.90
C PRO A 252 -11.75 8.78 -3.47
N LYS A 253 -12.03 8.89 -2.18
CA LYS A 253 -12.59 10.11 -1.58
C LYS A 253 -11.43 10.99 -1.15
N VAL A 254 -11.48 12.26 -1.53
CA VAL A 254 -10.45 13.26 -1.24
C VAL A 254 -11.11 14.43 -0.55
N THR A 255 -10.63 14.79 0.64
CA THR A 255 -11.14 15.91 1.43
C THR A 255 -10.00 16.84 1.76
N GLU A 256 -10.11 18.09 1.33
CA GLU A 256 -9.15 19.14 1.69
C GLU A 256 -9.44 19.64 3.11
N VAL A 257 -8.41 19.73 3.95
CA VAL A 257 -8.56 20.08 5.37
C VAL A 257 -7.34 20.88 5.87
N SER A 258 -7.45 21.43 7.08
CA SER A 258 -6.31 22.06 7.74
C SER A 258 -5.25 21.02 8.17
N THR A 259 -3.99 21.44 8.28
CA THR A 259 -2.91 20.58 8.82
C THR A 259 -3.26 20.01 10.20
N ARG A 260 -3.84 20.84 11.08
CA ARG A 260 -4.28 20.43 12.41
C ARG A 260 -5.27 19.26 12.34
N THR A 261 -6.25 19.35 11.46
CA THR A 261 -7.25 18.30 11.22
C THR A 261 -6.60 17.01 10.74
N VAL A 262 -5.59 17.07 9.85
CA VAL A 262 -4.85 15.87 9.43
C VAL A 262 -4.12 15.22 10.60
N VAL A 263 -3.45 16.01 11.42
CA VAL A 263 -2.70 15.53 12.61
C VAL A 263 -3.63 14.85 13.60
N GLU A 264 -4.75 15.49 13.94
CA GLU A 264 -5.76 14.94 14.86
C GLU A 264 -6.35 13.63 14.30
N PHE A 265 -6.65 13.59 13.00
CA PHE A 265 -7.17 12.39 12.37
C PHE A 265 -6.14 11.25 12.32
N TRP A 266 -4.88 11.54 11.96
CA TRP A 266 -3.80 10.55 11.97
C TRP A 266 -3.60 9.93 13.35
N LYS A 267 -3.62 10.74 14.42
CA LYS A 267 -3.55 10.25 15.81
C LYS A 267 -4.70 9.30 16.14
N ARG A 268 -5.93 9.66 15.75
CA ARG A 268 -7.10 8.79 15.94
C ARG A 268 -6.98 7.45 15.20
N ILE A 269 -6.48 7.46 13.96
CA ILE A 269 -6.24 6.22 13.18
C ILE A 269 -5.19 5.33 13.86
N ARG A 270 -4.12 5.95 14.37
CA ARG A 270 -3.06 5.27 15.12
C ARG A 270 -3.58 4.62 16.39
N GLU A 271 -4.39 5.35 17.16
CA GLU A 271 -5.02 4.83 18.38
C GLU A 271 -5.97 3.66 18.08
N ILE A 272 -6.79 3.76 17.03
CA ILE A 272 -7.67 2.66 16.61
C ILE A 272 -6.85 1.43 16.20
N SER A 273 -5.78 1.62 15.44
CA SER A 273 -4.87 0.53 15.04
C SER A 273 -4.29 -0.18 16.27
N ARG A 274 -3.82 0.59 17.26
CA ARG A 274 -3.29 0.05 18.53
C ARG A 274 -4.34 -0.69 19.36
N LYS A 275 -5.57 -0.17 19.43
CA LYS A 275 -6.69 -0.86 20.10
C LYS A 275 -7.05 -2.19 19.42
N ASN A 276 -6.72 -2.35 18.14
CA ASN A 276 -6.82 -3.61 17.40
C ASN A 276 -5.55 -4.49 17.52
N GLY A 277 -4.73 -4.25 18.56
CA GLY A 277 -3.53 -5.03 18.84
C GLY A 277 -2.38 -4.80 17.85
N CYS A 278 -2.45 -3.77 17.01
CA CYS A 278 -1.41 -3.48 16.02
C CYS A 278 -0.35 -2.51 16.55
N VAL A 279 0.88 -2.69 16.08
CA VAL A 279 1.99 -1.72 16.16
C VAL A 279 2.16 -1.01 14.81
N GLU A 280 2.86 0.12 14.82
CA GLU A 280 3.21 0.84 13.59
C GLU A 280 4.43 0.18 12.92
N GLY A 281 4.20 -0.73 11.97
CA GLY A 281 5.26 -1.37 11.20
C GLY A 281 5.80 -0.46 10.09
N ILE A 282 7.12 -0.38 10.00
CA ILE A 282 7.88 0.44 9.05
C ILE A 282 9.16 -0.29 8.60
N ASN A 283 9.85 0.24 7.57
CA ASN A 283 11.14 -0.26 7.10
C ASN A 283 11.15 -1.78 6.84
N PHE A 284 10.10 -2.29 6.19
CA PHE A 284 9.98 -3.70 5.85
C PHE A 284 11.03 -4.12 4.81
N THR A 285 11.42 -5.37 4.85
CA THR A 285 12.32 -6.01 3.87
C THR A 285 11.58 -7.13 3.14
N TYR A 286 12.04 -7.49 1.95
CA TYR A 286 11.59 -8.65 1.18
C TYR A 286 12.79 -9.46 0.72
#